data_AF-A0A9E0ISH7-F1
#
_entry.id   AF-A0A9E0ISH7-F1
#
_cell.length_a   1.000
_cell.length_b   1.000
_cell.length_c   1.000
_cell.angle_alpha   90.00
_cell.angle_beta   90.00
_cell.angle_gamma   90.00
#
_symmetry.space_group_name_H-M   'P 1'
#
loop_
_entity.id
_entity.type
_entity.pdbx_description
1 polymer ?
#
loop_
_entity_poly.entity_id
_entity_poly.type
_entity_poly.pdbx_seq_one_letter_code
_entity_poly.pdbx_strand_id
1 'polypeptide(L)'
;MAPPRRKTALDLDRARKQLTWVDEDDLDELEPRSTLGATLLGLFTWGGGRFMVGDRRGGALGLAALVGWIALSPVIPAAIGAAVYWAGGAAFAYWAHDSSRRVHRFDAIRTQLALQAGPPPDAYRLLAAASAVDPSLASALPAPPDPPAPGPHADLVAQLRRLAALHHAGVLDDGELADRKLDLFSTAAPTSRAELDDLLFALLPLRDDGIVSDEDVAFLKGITAG
;
A
#
# COMPACT_ATOMS: atom_id res chain seq x y z
N MET A 1 22.59 -5.29 -23.54
CA MET A 1 21.62 -5.68 -22.49
C MET A 1 21.31 -4.42 -21.69
N ALA A 2 20.11 -3.85 -21.83
CA ALA A 2 19.78 -2.57 -21.18
C ALA A 2 19.58 -2.79 -19.66
N PRO A 3 19.99 -1.83 -18.80
CA PRO A 3 19.77 -1.95 -17.36
C PRO A 3 18.26 -1.99 -17.05
N PRO A 4 17.83 -2.74 -16.01
CA PRO A 4 16.43 -2.82 -15.63
C PRO A 4 15.90 -1.44 -15.22
N ARG A 5 14.77 -1.03 -15.79
CA ARG A 5 14.09 0.24 -15.49
C ARG A 5 13.68 0.30 -14.01
N ARG A 6 14.03 1.39 -13.31
CA ARG A 6 13.54 1.68 -11.94
C ARG A 6 12.01 1.75 -11.93
N LYS A 7 11.40 1.06 -10.97
CA LYS A 7 9.95 1.15 -10.71
C LYS A 7 9.61 2.50 -10.11
N THR A 8 8.42 3.01 -10.42
CA THR A 8 7.94 4.30 -9.90
C THR A 8 6.58 4.14 -9.20
N ALA A 9 6.15 5.16 -8.45
CA ALA A 9 4.82 5.19 -7.82
C ALA A 9 3.68 4.97 -8.83
N LEU A 10 3.84 5.41 -10.08
CA LEU A 10 2.86 5.18 -11.15
C LEU A 10 2.76 3.69 -11.53
N ASP A 11 3.85 2.94 -11.47
CA ASP A 11 3.82 1.50 -11.71
C ASP A 11 3.08 0.77 -10.58
N LEU A 12 3.18 1.27 -9.34
CA LEU A 12 2.43 0.76 -8.19
C LEU A 12 0.94 1.06 -8.34
N ASP A 13 0.55 2.29 -8.69
CA ASP A 13 -0.86 2.65 -8.95
C ASP A 13 -1.47 1.80 -10.07
N ARG A 14 -0.72 1.56 -11.16
CA ARG A 14 -1.17 0.66 -12.23
C ARG A 14 -1.35 -0.78 -11.76
N ALA A 15 -0.45 -1.29 -10.92
CA ALA A 15 -0.57 -2.62 -10.34
C ALA A 15 -1.75 -2.71 -9.36
N ARG A 16 -1.97 -1.67 -8.54
CA ARG A 16 -3.11 -1.52 -7.64
C ARG A 16 -4.44 -1.54 -8.39
N LYS A 17 -4.56 -0.79 -9.50
CA LYS A 17 -5.73 -0.81 -10.39
C LYS A 17 -6.01 -2.17 -11.03
N GLN A 18 -5.07 -3.11 -11.01
CA GLN A 18 -5.31 -4.48 -11.47
C GLN A 18 -5.88 -5.39 -10.39
N LEU A 19 -5.92 -4.97 -9.12
CA LEU A 19 -6.38 -5.70 -7.94
C LEU A 19 -7.75 -5.19 -7.44
N THR A 20 -8.66 -4.80 -8.33
CA THR A 20 -9.97 -4.20 -7.96
C THR A 20 -10.90 -5.11 -7.16
N TRP A 21 -10.58 -6.39 -6.99
CA TRP A 21 -11.35 -7.33 -6.19
C TRP A 21 -10.88 -7.42 -4.73
N VAL A 22 -9.71 -6.85 -4.42
CA VAL A 22 -9.18 -6.78 -3.05
C VAL A 22 -9.57 -5.42 -2.49
N ASP A 23 -10.18 -5.42 -1.31
CA ASP A 23 -10.52 -4.18 -0.61
C ASP A 23 -9.24 -3.44 -0.20
N GLU A 24 -9.31 -2.11 -0.10
CA GLU A 24 -8.13 -1.28 0.14
C GLU A 24 -7.45 -1.61 1.47
N ASP A 25 -8.25 -1.88 2.50
CA ASP A 25 -7.81 -2.25 3.84
C ASP A 25 -7.05 -3.61 3.86
N ASP A 26 -7.37 -4.50 2.91
CA ASP A 26 -6.77 -5.84 2.82
C ASP A 26 -5.47 -5.84 1.98
N LEU A 27 -5.13 -4.74 1.28
CA LEU A 27 -3.96 -4.69 0.40
C LEU A 27 -2.64 -4.83 1.15
N ASP A 28 -2.58 -4.32 2.38
CA ASP A 28 -1.35 -4.36 3.17
C ASP A 28 -1.05 -5.77 3.70
N GLU A 29 -2.10 -6.55 3.95
CA GLU A 29 -2.04 -7.94 4.40
C GLU A 29 -1.78 -8.95 3.26
N LEU A 30 -1.68 -8.48 2.00
CA LEU A 30 -1.42 -9.37 0.86
C LEU A 30 -0.01 -9.96 0.95
N GLU A 31 0.06 -11.19 1.46
CA GLU A 31 1.26 -12.01 1.38
C GLU A 31 1.35 -12.75 0.02
N PRO A 32 2.55 -12.82 -0.58
CA PRO A 32 2.77 -13.59 -1.80
C PRO A 32 2.55 -15.09 -1.54
N ARG A 33 1.36 -15.58 -1.91
CA ARG A 33 0.99 -16.99 -1.76
C ARG A 33 1.52 -17.85 -2.90
N SER A 34 1.66 -19.16 -2.67
CA SER A 34 2.13 -20.09 -3.70
C SER A 34 1.19 -20.11 -4.91
N THR A 35 1.69 -19.69 -6.08
CA THR A 35 0.94 -19.73 -7.35
C THR A 35 0.52 -21.16 -7.70
N LEU A 36 1.38 -22.14 -7.42
CA LEU A 36 1.04 -23.55 -7.65
C LEU A 36 -0.10 -23.99 -6.74
N GLY A 37 -0.06 -23.60 -5.47
CA GLY A 37 -1.12 -23.88 -4.50
C GLY A 37 -2.46 -23.29 -4.93
N ALA A 38 -2.48 -22.01 -5.30
CA ALA A 38 -3.69 -21.34 -5.81
C ALA A 38 -4.23 -22.01 -7.09
N THR A 39 -3.34 -22.42 -8.01
CA THR A 39 -3.74 -23.07 -9.27
C THR A 39 -4.34 -24.45 -9.01
N LEU A 40 -3.67 -25.30 -8.23
CA LEU A 40 -4.16 -26.64 -7.89
C LEU A 40 -5.47 -26.55 -7.11
N LEU A 41 -5.57 -25.63 -6.15
CA LEU A 41 -6.78 -25.47 -5.38
C LEU A 41 -7.93 -24.97 -6.27
N GLY A 42 -7.68 -24.05 -7.20
CA GLY A 42 -8.65 -23.63 -8.22
C GLY A 42 -9.10 -24.79 -9.11
N LEU A 43 -8.18 -25.67 -9.52
CA LEU A 43 -8.48 -26.84 -10.34
C LEU A 43 -9.47 -27.80 -9.67
N PHE A 44 -9.23 -28.12 -8.38
CA PHE A 44 -10.00 -29.14 -7.68
C PHE A 44 -11.25 -28.60 -6.97
N THR A 45 -11.27 -27.32 -6.59
CA THR A 45 -12.38 -26.78 -5.79
C THR A 45 -13.18 -25.72 -6.51
N TRP A 46 -12.77 -25.34 -7.73
CA TRP A 46 -13.30 -24.24 -8.55
C TRP A 46 -13.17 -22.84 -7.88
N GLY A 47 -13.47 -22.69 -6.59
CA GLY A 47 -13.37 -21.42 -5.86
C GLY A 47 -12.14 -21.25 -4.96
N GLY A 48 -11.56 -22.34 -4.45
CA GLY A 48 -10.59 -22.27 -3.36
C GLY A 48 -9.29 -21.53 -3.71
N GLY A 49 -8.83 -21.64 -4.96
CA GLY A 49 -7.67 -20.88 -5.44
C GLY A 49 -7.84 -19.37 -5.34
N ARG A 50 -9.07 -18.87 -5.51
CA ARG A 50 -9.41 -17.44 -5.41
C ARG A 50 -9.44 -16.94 -3.97
N PHE A 51 -9.90 -17.78 -3.03
CA PHE A 51 -9.81 -17.48 -1.59
C PHE A 51 -8.36 -17.32 -1.13
N MET A 52 -7.42 -18.13 -1.66
CA MET A 52 -6.01 -17.99 -1.31
C MET A 52 -5.38 -16.68 -1.77
N VAL A 53 -5.93 -16.02 -2.78
CA VAL A 53 -5.44 -14.74 -3.33
C VAL A 53 -6.30 -13.54 -2.89
N GLY A 54 -7.11 -13.71 -1.85
CA GLY A 54 -7.94 -12.65 -1.27
C GLY A 54 -9.26 -12.37 -1.99
N ASP A 55 -9.54 -13.00 -3.14
CA ASP A 55 -10.80 -12.81 -3.85
C ASP A 55 -11.92 -13.68 -3.26
N ARG A 56 -12.52 -13.20 -2.18
CA ARG A 56 -13.60 -13.90 -1.47
C ARG A 56 -14.85 -14.03 -2.33
N ARG A 57 -15.20 -13.00 -3.11
CA ARG A 57 -16.41 -13.01 -3.96
C ARG A 57 -16.28 -14.00 -5.10
N GLY A 58 -15.18 -13.94 -5.85
CA GLY A 58 -14.91 -14.90 -6.92
C GLY A 58 -14.73 -16.31 -6.39
N GLY A 59 -14.11 -16.47 -5.22
CA GLY A 59 -13.99 -17.76 -4.54
C GLY A 59 -15.34 -18.36 -4.15
N ALA A 60 -16.21 -17.56 -3.53
CA ALA A 60 -17.56 -18.00 -3.14
C ALA A 60 -18.40 -18.42 -4.35
N LEU A 61 -18.34 -17.66 -5.45
CA LEU A 61 -19.02 -18.00 -6.70
C LEU A 61 -18.52 -19.32 -7.30
N GLY A 62 -17.20 -19.54 -7.31
CA GLY A 62 -16.62 -20.81 -7.81
C GLY A 62 -17.03 -22.01 -6.96
N LEU A 63 -17.07 -21.84 -5.64
CA LEU A 63 -17.52 -22.88 -4.71
C LEU A 63 -19.01 -23.18 -4.86
N ALA A 64 -19.85 -22.14 -5.00
CA ALA A 64 -21.27 -22.31 -5.27
C ALA A 64 -21.52 -23.04 -6.60
N ALA A 65 -20.74 -22.72 -7.64
CA ALA A 65 -20.80 -23.42 -8.92
C ALA A 65 -20.41 -24.91 -8.79
N LEU A 66 -19.38 -25.22 -8.00
CA LEU A 66 -18.99 -26.60 -7.72
C LEU A 66 -20.08 -27.36 -6.96
N VAL A 67 -20.68 -26.75 -5.93
CA VAL A 67 -21.77 -27.37 -5.16
C VAL A 67 -22.99 -27.62 -6.07
N GLY A 68 -23.36 -26.65 -6.89
CA GLY A 68 -24.43 -26.81 -7.89
C GLY A 68 -24.11 -27.92 -8.90
N TRP A 69 -22.86 -28.01 -9.34
CA TRP A 69 -22.38 -29.07 -10.22
C TRP A 69 -22.48 -30.45 -9.59
N ILE A 70 -22.05 -30.60 -8.33
CA ILE A 70 -22.14 -31.86 -7.58
C ILE A 70 -23.61 -32.28 -7.42
N ALA A 71 -24.50 -31.34 -7.10
CA ALA A 71 -25.94 -31.60 -6.98
C ALA A 71 -26.58 -32.08 -8.29
N LEU A 72 -26.08 -31.59 -9.44
CA LEU A 72 -26.57 -31.97 -10.77
C LEU A 72 -25.90 -33.24 -11.33
N SER A 73 -24.79 -33.67 -10.74
CA SER A 73 -24.00 -34.81 -11.24
C SER A 73 -24.76 -36.14 -11.40
N PRO A 74 -25.78 -36.50 -10.58
CA PRO A 74 -26.48 -37.79 -10.73
C PRO A 74 -27.34 -37.89 -11.99
N VAL A 75 -27.71 -36.75 -12.59
CA VAL A 75 -28.61 -36.69 -13.76
C VAL A 75 -27.84 -36.55 -15.08
N ILE A 76 -26.52 -36.36 -15.01
CA ILE A 76 -25.65 -36.13 -16.18
C ILE A 76 -24.88 -37.42 -16.51
N PRO A 77 -24.80 -37.83 -17.78
CA PRO A 77 -23.94 -38.95 -18.18
C PRO A 77 -22.50 -38.77 -17.70
N ALA A 78 -21.91 -39.80 -17.09
CA ALA A 78 -20.61 -39.70 -16.40
C ALA A 78 -19.47 -39.11 -17.26
N ALA A 79 -19.43 -39.42 -18.56
CA ALA A 79 -18.43 -38.88 -19.49
C ALA A 79 -18.56 -37.35 -19.68
N ILE A 80 -19.79 -36.86 -19.83
CA ILE A 80 -20.09 -35.41 -19.88
C ILE A 80 -19.77 -34.79 -18.52
N GLY A 81 -20.12 -35.50 -17.44
CA GLY A 81 -19.86 -35.08 -16.09
C GLY A 81 -18.37 -34.80 -15.83
N ALA A 82 -17.51 -35.77 -16.14
CA ALA A 82 -16.07 -35.62 -15.99
C ALA A 82 -15.51 -34.49 -16.88
N ALA A 83 -15.96 -34.37 -18.13
CA ALA A 83 -15.50 -33.33 -19.05
C ALA A 83 -15.81 -31.92 -18.52
N VAL A 84 -17.03 -31.67 -18.02
CA VAL A 84 -17.41 -30.37 -17.46
C VAL A 84 -16.66 -30.10 -16.15
N TYR A 85 -16.49 -31.12 -15.30
CA TYR A 85 -15.69 -30.99 -14.08
C TYR A 85 -14.27 -30.47 -14.38
N TRP A 86 -13.58 -31.13 -15.32
CA TRP A 86 -12.23 -30.76 -15.71
C TRP A 86 -12.16 -29.43 -16.45
N ALA A 87 -13.12 -29.14 -17.34
CA ALA A 87 -13.18 -27.86 -18.04
C ALA A 87 -13.40 -26.68 -17.08
N GLY A 88 -14.34 -26.82 -16.13
CA GLY A 88 -14.58 -25.84 -15.08
C GLY A 88 -13.34 -25.67 -14.19
N GLY A 89 -12.76 -26.78 -13.75
CA GLY A 89 -11.53 -26.76 -12.95
C GLY A 89 -10.39 -26.03 -13.65
N ALA A 90 -10.15 -26.31 -14.94
CA ALA A 90 -9.11 -25.65 -15.71
C ALA A 90 -9.36 -24.13 -15.88
N ALA A 91 -10.61 -23.72 -16.12
CA ALA A 91 -10.97 -22.30 -16.20
C ALA A 91 -10.71 -21.56 -14.89
N PHE A 92 -11.12 -22.16 -13.77
CA PHE A 92 -10.89 -21.59 -12.44
C PHE A 92 -9.41 -21.61 -12.03
N ALA A 93 -8.67 -22.65 -12.40
CA ALA A 93 -7.22 -22.72 -12.21
C ALA A 93 -6.50 -21.61 -12.99
N TYR A 94 -6.89 -21.37 -14.24
CA TYR A 94 -6.36 -20.27 -15.05
C TYR A 94 -6.62 -18.91 -14.41
N TRP A 95 -7.83 -18.67 -13.94
CA TRP A 95 -8.16 -17.42 -13.25
C TRP A 95 -7.42 -17.24 -11.92
N ALA A 96 -7.29 -18.30 -11.11
CA ALA A 96 -6.51 -18.26 -9.87
C ALA A 96 -5.02 -18.00 -10.16
N HIS A 97 -4.49 -18.59 -11.23
CA HIS A 97 -3.12 -18.36 -11.68
C HIS A 97 -2.90 -16.89 -12.07
N ASP A 98 -3.77 -16.32 -12.92
CA ASP A 98 -3.67 -14.92 -13.34
C ASP A 98 -3.78 -13.95 -12.16
N SER A 99 -4.73 -14.20 -11.26
CA SER A 99 -4.93 -13.38 -10.05
C SER A 99 -3.70 -13.44 -9.13
N SER A 100 -3.13 -14.63 -8.91
CA SER A 100 -1.88 -14.81 -8.15
C SER A 100 -0.74 -14.01 -8.76
N ARG A 101 -0.57 -14.04 -10.09
CA ARG A 101 0.49 -13.28 -10.77
C ARG A 101 0.36 -11.77 -10.58
N ARG A 102 -0.86 -11.25 -10.54
CA ARG A 102 -1.12 -9.82 -10.29
C ARG A 102 -0.73 -9.43 -8.86
N VAL A 103 -1.09 -10.26 -7.87
CA VAL A 103 -0.67 -10.07 -6.47
C VAL A 103 0.85 -10.12 -6.33
N HIS A 104 1.52 -11.13 -6.89
CA HIS A 104 2.98 -11.23 -6.91
C HIS A 104 3.65 -10.00 -7.55
N ARG A 105 3.08 -9.48 -8.64
CA ARG A 105 3.60 -8.29 -9.30
C ARG A 105 3.44 -7.04 -8.42
N PHE A 106 2.30 -6.88 -7.78
CA PHE A 106 2.05 -5.77 -6.87
C PHE A 106 3.02 -5.82 -5.69
N ASP A 107 3.15 -6.96 -5.02
CA ASP A 107 4.03 -7.13 -3.87
C ASP A 107 5.51 -6.95 -4.22
N ALA A 108 5.93 -7.45 -5.39
CA ALA A 108 7.29 -7.22 -5.89
C ALA A 108 7.58 -5.73 -6.17
N ILE A 109 6.61 -4.98 -6.70
CA ILE A 109 6.76 -3.53 -6.94
C ILE A 109 6.76 -2.78 -5.60
N ARG A 110 5.85 -3.13 -4.68
CA ARG A 110 5.79 -2.56 -3.32
C ARG A 110 7.11 -2.76 -2.59
N THR A 111 7.63 -3.98 -2.57
CA THR A 111 8.92 -4.33 -1.96
C THR A 111 10.07 -3.58 -2.62
N GLN A 112 10.10 -3.49 -3.95
CA GLN A 112 11.14 -2.71 -4.65
C GLN A 112 11.10 -1.22 -4.35
N LEU A 113 9.91 -0.64 -4.20
CA LEU A 113 9.74 0.76 -3.80
C LEU A 113 10.13 0.97 -2.34
N ALA A 114 9.76 0.05 -1.43
CA ALA A 114 10.19 0.09 -0.04
C ALA A 114 11.72 0.01 0.09
N LEU A 115 12.37 -0.88 -0.67
CA LEU A 115 13.84 -0.97 -0.71
C LEU A 115 14.50 0.29 -1.28
N GLN A 116 13.83 1.02 -2.18
CA GLN A 116 14.33 2.29 -2.71
C GLN A 116 14.09 3.48 -1.77
N ALA A 117 12.98 3.47 -1.03
CA ALA A 117 12.63 4.48 -0.04
C ALA A 117 13.53 4.42 1.21
N GLY A 118 14.17 3.26 1.44
CA GLY A 118 14.97 3.01 2.63
C GLY A 118 14.12 2.49 3.80
N PRO A 119 14.75 2.10 4.91
CA PRO A 119 14.03 1.63 6.09
C PRO A 119 13.05 2.72 6.59
N PRO A 120 11.85 2.34 7.04
CA PRO A 120 10.94 3.30 7.64
C PRO A 120 11.60 3.95 8.87
N PRO A 121 11.25 5.20 9.22
CA PRO A 121 11.83 5.92 10.37
C PRO A 121 11.77 5.12 11.67
N ASP A 122 10.75 4.27 11.80
CA ASP A 122 10.47 3.45 12.98
C ASP A 122 11.46 2.29 13.12
N ALA A 123 11.90 1.73 11.98
CA ALA A 123 12.96 0.71 11.97
C ALA A 123 14.29 1.31 12.45
N TYR A 124 14.57 2.57 12.10
CA TYR A 124 15.72 3.29 12.63
C TYR A 124 15.57 3.57 14.14
N ARG A 125 14.36 3.87 14.63
CA ARG A 125 14.11 4.06 16.07
C ARG A 125 14.28 2.77 16.86
N LEU A 126 13.80 1.65 16.34
CA LEU A 126 13.97 0.34 16.97
C LEU A 126 15.42 -0.13 16.95
N LEU A 127 16.16 0.09 15.86
CA LEU A 127 17.60 -0.19 15.83
C LEU A 127 18.39 0.77 16.71
N ALA A 128 18.00 2.05 16.82
CA ALA A 128 18.61 3.01 17.74
C ALA A 128 18.32 2.66 19.22
N ALA A 129 17.13 2.15 19.51
CA ALA A 129 16.80 1.62 20.84
C ALA A 129 17.57 0.32 21.15
N ALA A 130 17.74 -0.56 20.15
CA ALA A 130 18.53 -1.79 20.30
C ALA A 130 20.03 -1.51 20.47
N SER A 131 20.58 -0.52 19.78
CA SER A 131 21.99 -0.11 19.93
C SER A 131 22.29 0.59 21.26
N ALA A 132 21.26 1.12 21.94
CA ALA A 132 21.38 1.60 23.32
C ALA A 132 21.51 0.45 24.35
N VAL A 133 21.03 -0.75 24.01
CA VAL A 133 21.11 -1.96 24.86
C VAL A 133 22.37 -2.77 24.54
N ASP A 134 22.77 -2.85 23.28
CA ASP A 134 23.99 -3.52 22.84
C ASP A 134 24.82 -2.62 21.90
N PRO A 135 25.90 -2.00 22.39
CA PRO A 135 26.72 -1.09 21.60
C PRO A 135 27.50 -1.79 20.47
N SER A 136 27.61 -3.13 20.49
CA SER A 136 28.27 -3.88 19.41
C SER A 136 27.47 -3.87 18.10
N LEU A 137 26.16 -3.63 18.17
CA LEU A 137 25.27 -3.49 17.01
C LEU A 137 25.40 -2.14 16.29
N ALA A 138 25.98 -1.12 16.94
CA ALA A 138 26.16 0.21 16.36
C ALA A 138 27.10 0.21 15.14
N SER A 139 28.04 -0.74 15.09
CA SER A 139 29.03 -0.87 14.00
C SER A 139 28.49 -1.59 12.75
N ALA A 140 27.33 -2.25 12.86
CA ALA A 140 26.67 -2.96 11.76
C ALA A 140 25.67 -2.06 11.00
N LEU A 141 25.51 -0.81 11.43
CA LEU A 141 24.62 0.15 10.80
C LEU A 141 25.16 0.55 9.41
N PRO A 142 24.38 0.40 8.33
CA PRO A 142 24.61 1.21 7.15
C PRO A 142 24.52 2.68 7.58
N ALA A 143 25.48 3.49 7.15
CA ALA A 143 25.46 4.92 7.44
C ALA A 143 24.07 5.45 7.07
N PRO A 144 23.33 6.06 8.01
CA PRO A 144 22.07 6.71 7.65
C PRO A 144 22.38 7.67 6.51
N PRO A 145 21.55 7.73 5.46
CA PRO A 145 21.70 8.75 4.45
C PRO A 145 21.77 10.09 5.18
N ASP A 146 22.74 10.93 4.80
CA ASP A 146 22.89 12.25 5.42
C ASP A 146 21.51 12.92 5.44
N PRO A 147 21.04 13.38 6.63
CA PRO A 147 19.76 14.05 6.70
C PRO A 147 19.79 15.18 5.67
N PRO A 148 18.76 15.30 4.81
CA PRO A 148 18.69 16.40 3.87
C PRO A 148 18.89 17.69 4.65
N ALA A 149 19.81 18.53 4.18
CA ALA A 149 20.11 19.80 4.83
C ALA A 149 18.78 20.49 5.19
N PRO A 150 18.62 21.01 6.43
CA PRO A 150 17.36 21.56 6.88
C PRO A 150 16.91 22.62 5.89
N GLY A 151 15.85 22.30 5.15
CA GLY A 151 15.26 23.21 4.18
C GLY A 151 14.64 24.42 4.88
N PRO A 152 14.30 25.47 4.14
CA PRO A 152 13.73 26.71 4.69
C PRO A 152 12.43 26.50 5.50
N HIS A 153 11.75 25.36 5.31
CA HIS A 153 10.49 25.01 5.99
C HIS A 153 10.64 23.87 7.02
N ALA A 154 11.88 23.50 7.42
CA ALA A 154 12.11 22.40 8.33
C ALA A 154 11.40 22.57 9.69
N ASP A 155 11.35 23.80 10.21
CA ASP A 155 10.69 24.11 11.48
C ASP A 155 9.16 23.92 11.40
N LEU A 156 8.54 24.36 10.31
CA LEU A 156 7.11 24.15 10.07
C LEU A 156 6.79 22.65 9.99
N VAL A 157 7.59 21.90 9.24
CA VAL A 157 7.43 20.44 9.10
C VAL A 157 7.54 19.75 10.47
N ALA A 158 8.51 20.16 11.29
CA ALA A 158 8.67 19.63 12.65
C ALA A 158 7.46 19.96 13.55
N GLN A 159 6.92 21.17 13.44
CA GLN A 159 5.74 21.60 14.21
C GLN A 159 4.48 20.84 13.79
N LEU A 160 4.24 20.63 12.49
CA LEU A 160 3.12 19.84 11.98
C LEU A 160 3.20 18.39 12.44
N ARG A 161 4.39 17.77 12.43
CA ARG A 161 4.58 16.42 12.98
C ARG A 161 4.31 16.35 14.48
N ARG A 162 4.67 17.39 15.23
CA ARG A 162 4.38 17.47 16.67
C ARG A 162 2.88 17.60 16.93
N LEU A 163 2.16 18.41 16.14
CA LEU A 163 0.70 18.51 16.23
C LEU A 163 0.02 17.17 15.94
N ALA A 164 0.43 16.48 14.87
CA ALA A 164 -0.08 15.15 14.56
C ALA A 164 0.17 14.14 15.68
N ALA A 165 1.36 14.15 16.29
CA ALA A 165 1.67 13.27 17.41
C ALA A 165 0.82 13.57 18.65
N LEU A 166 0.51 14.85 18.92
CA LEU A 166 -0.37 15.25 20.04
C LEU A 166 -1.83 14.84 19.80
N HIS A 167 -2.30 14.97 18.57
CA HIS A 167 -3.64 14.49 18.18
C HIS A 167 -3.75 12.97 18.30
N HIS A 168 -2.78 12.20 17.77
CA HIS A 168 -2.75 10.74 17.94
C HIS A 168 -2.67 10.29 19.40
N ALA A 169 -2.06 11.10 20.27
CA ALA A 169 -2.02 10.84 21.70
C ALA A 169 -3.33 11.22 22.43
N GLY A 170 -4.33 11.75 21.71
CA GLY A 170 -5.62 12.19 22.26
C GLY A 170 -5.55 13.47 23.09
N VAL A 171 -4.46 14.24 22.96
CA VAL A 171 -4.27 15.52 23.67
C VAL A 171 -5.01 16.65 22.95
N LEU A 172 -5.12 16.56 21.62
CA LEU A 172 -5.85 17.50 20.77
C LEU A 172 -7.03 16.79 20.11
N ASP A 173 -8.16 17.46 20.00
CA ASP A 173 -9.28 17.00 19.16
C ASP A 173 -9.09 17.40 17.68
N ASP A 174 -9.99 16.93 16.81
CA ASP A 174 -9.91 17.20 15.36
C ASP A 174 -10.04 18.69 15.02
N GLY A 175 -10.87 19.42 15.79
CA GLY A 175 -11.09 20.86 15.58
C GLY A 175 -9.87 21.67 15.99
N GLU A 176 -9.31 21.37 17.16
CA GLU A 176 -8.08 21.97 17.66
C GLU A 176 -6.89 21.67 16.74
N LEU A 177 -6.77 20.46 16.19
CA LEU A 177 -5.74 20.14 15.21
C LEU A 177 -5.89 21.01 13.95
N ALA A 178 -7.11 21.15 13.42
CA ALA A 178 -7.38 21.95 12.23
C ALA A 178 -7.06 23.44 12.46
N ASP A 179 -7.50 24.01 13.58
CA ASP A 179 -7.23 25.40 13.95
C ASP A 179 -5.72 25.66 14.08
N ARG A 180 -4.99 24.77 14.76
CA ARG A 180 -3.55 24.90 14.97
C ARG A 180 -2.76 24.75 13.67
N LYS A 181 -3.20 23.87 12.75
CA LYS A 181 -2.61 23.79 11.40
C LYS A 181 -2.80 25.09 10.65
N LEU A 182 -4.00 25.67 10.71
CA LEU A 182 -4.34 26.90 10.01
C LEU A 182 -3.51 28.08 10.52
N ASP A 183 -3.29 28.17 11.85
CA ASP A 183 -2.39 29.15 12.46
C ASP A 183 -0.94 28.99 11.95
N LEU A 184 -0.45 27.76 11.88
CA LEU A 184 0.91 27.46 11.39
C LEU A 184 1.07 27.82 9.91
N PHE A 185 0.09 27.47 9.08
CA PHE A 185 0.10 27.81 7.66
C PHE A 185 -0.01 29.32 7.41
N SER A 186 -0.78 30.02 8.24
CA SER A 186 -0.90 31.47 8.18
C SER A 186 0.40 32.17 8.59
N THR A 187 1.10 31.63 9.59
CA THR A 187 2.40 32.15 10.04
C THR A 187 3.51 31.88 9.02
N ALA A 188 3.47 30.72 8.38
CA ALA A 188 4.40 30.32 7.32
C ALA A 188 3.91 30.66 5.92
N ALA A 189 2.99 31.63 5.79
CA ALA A 189 2.39 32.00 4.52
C ALA A 189 3.49 32.39 3.50
N PRO A 190 3.57 31.72 2.35
CA PRO A 190 4.60 32.02 1.36
C PRO A 190 4.37 33.41 0.77
N THR A 191 5.44 34.18 0.64
CA THR A 191 5.38 35.55 0.10
C THR A 191 5.55 35.60 -1.42
N SER A 192 5.99 34.48 -2.00
CA SER A 192 6.18 34.34 -3.44
C SER A 192 5.73 32.97 -3.93
N ARG A 193 5.51 32.87 -5.25
CA ARG A 193 5.16 31.61 -5.90
C ARG A 193 6.28 30.57 -5.80
N ALA A 194 7.54 31.01 -5.81
CA ALA A 194 8.68 30.11 -5.63
C ALA A 194 8.72 29.52 -4.21
N GLU A 195 8.45 30.36 -3.19
CA GLU A 195 8.34 29.89 -1.80
C GLU A 195 7.13 28.97 -1.60
N LEU A 196 6.02 29.20 -2.31
CA LEU A 196 4.88 28.28 -2.28
C LEU A 196 5.26 26.91 -2.85
N ASP A 197 5.94 26.87 -3.99
CA ASP A 197 6.34 25.61 -4.62
C ASP A 197 7.34 24.85 -3.72
N ASP A 198 8.29 25.55 -3.09
CA ASP A 198 9.24 24.98 -2.13
C ASP A 198 8.54 24.46 -0.86
N LEU A 199 7.56 25.22 -0.35
CA LEU A 199 6.73 24.81 0.78
C LEU A 199 5.90 23.57 0.43
N LEU A 200 5.22 23.56 -0.72
CA LEU A 200 4.43 22.40 -1.17
C LEU A 200 5.31 21.16 -1.37
N PHE A 201 6.53 21.33 -1.85
CA PHE A 201 7.50 20.24 -1.95
C PHE A 201 7.92 19.73 -0.57
N ALA A 202 8.15 20.63 0.39
CA ALA A 202 8.48 20.26 1.78
C ALA A 202 7.33 19.55 2.52
N LEU A 203 6.07 19.88 2.18
CA LEU A 203 4.88 19.27 2.76
C LEU A 203 4.49 17.92 2.13
N LEU A 204 5.09 17.55 0.99
CA LEU A 204 4.74 16.35 0.24
C LEU A 204 4.85 15.06 1.09
N PRO A 205 5.93 14.85 1.88
CA PRO A 205 6.01 13.69 2.77
C PRO A 205 4.93 13.69 3.86
N LEU A 206 4.53 14.87 4.35
CA LEU A 206 3.48 14.99 5.38
C LEU A 206 2.09 14.68 4.82
N ARG A 207 1.88 14.91 3.52
CA ARG A 207 0.65 14.51 2.84
C ARG A 207 0.59 13.00 2.68
N ASP A 208 1.71 12.37 2.33
CA ASP A 208 1.81 10.91 2.26
C ASP A 208 1.57 10.25 3.62
N ASP A 209 2.02 10.90 4.71
CA ASP A 209 1.77 10.49 6.10
C ASP A 209 0.33 10.79 6.60
N GLY A 210 -0.53 11.40 5.77
CA GLY A 210 -1.90 11.81 6.16
C GLY A 210 -1.96 12.99 7.13
N ILE A 211 -0.83 13.62 7.43
CA ILE A 211 -0.73 14.77 8.33
C ILE A 211 -1.24 16.04 7.64
N VAL A 212 -1.06 16.18 6.34
CA VAL A 212 -1.54 17.32 5.53
C VAL A 212 -2.61 16.84 4.56
N SER A 213 -3.77 17.49 4.57
CA SER A 213 -4.91 17.16 3.71
C SER A 213 -4.87 17.90 2.36
N ASP A 214 -5.72 17.49 1.43
CA ASP A 214 -5.91 18.21 0.16
C ASP A 214 -6.52 19.60 0.37
N GLU A 215 -7.32 19.78 1.44
CA GLU A 215 -7.87 21.07 1.83
C GLU A 215 -6.78 22.03 2.33
N ASP A 216 -5.80 21.52 3.09
CA ASP A 216 -4.64 22.28 3.57
C ASP A 216 -3.81 22.79 2.37
N VAL A 217 -3.59 21.94 1.36
CA VAL A 217 -2.89 22.31 0.13
C VAL A 217 -3.68 23.34 -0.69
N ALA A 218 -5.01 23.20 -0.77
CA ALA A 218 -5.86 24.16 -1.45
C ALA A 218 -5.85 25.52 -0.74
N PHE A 219 -5.85 25.53 0.59
CA PHE A 219 -5.75 26.74 1.41
C PHE A 219 -4.45 27.50 1.16
N LEU A 220 -3.29 26.82 1.18
CA LEU A 220 -1.99 27.44 0.91
C LEU A 220 -1.91 28.08 -0.49
N LYS A 221 -2.51 27.42 -1.50
CA LYS A 221 -2.63 27.97 -2.86
C LYS A 221 -3.58 29.17 -2.92
N GLY A 222 -4.61 29.19 -2.09
CA GLY A 222 -5.56 30.28 -1.99
C GLY A 222 -4.96 31.55 -1.39
N ILE A 223 -4.12 31.41 -0.35
CA ILE A 223 -3.47 32.55 0.33
C ILE A 223 -2.57 33.34 -0.62
N THR A 224 -1.86 32.68 -1.52
CA THR A 224 -0.92 33.32 -2.47
C THR A 224 -1.58 33.86 -3.73
N ALA A 225 -2.86 33.57 -3.96
CA ALA A 225 -3.61 34.06 -5.10
C ALA A 225 -4.31 35.41 -4.85
N GLY A 226 -4.37 35.86 -3.59
CA GLY A 226 -4.92 37.16 -3.17
C GLY A 226 -3.84 38.22 -2.99
#